data_AF-A0AAJ5UYW6-F1
#
_entry.id   AF-A0AAJ5UYW6-F1
#
_cell.length_a   1.000
_cell.length_b   1.000
_cell.length_c   1.000
_cell.angle_alpha   90.00
_cell.angle_beta   90.00
_cell.angle_gamma   90.00
#
_symmetry.space_group_name_H-M   'P 1'
#
loop_
_entity.id
_entity.type
_entity.pdbx_description
1 polymer ?
#
loop_
_entity_poly.entity_id
_entity_poly.type
_entity_poly.pdbx_seq_one_letter_code
_entity_poly.pdbx_strand_id
1 'polypeptide(L)' 'MDNIKFAQLDPQQLAKINELEKKIGVTLVAYDSSSMPTPGSGAYETNNSTTNNHPS' A
#
# COMPACT_ATOMS: atom_id res chain seq x y z
N MET A 1 -0.37 4.12 20.35
CA MET A 1 -1.17 4.40 19.15
C MET A 1 -0.28 5.08 18.14
N ASP A 2 0.09 4.38 17.08
CA ASP A 2 0.75 5.00 15.94
C ASP A 2 -0.17 6.07 15.36
N ASN A 3 0.36 7.30 15.21
CA ASN A 3 -0.39 8.43 14.70
C ASN A 3 -0.43 8.33 13.17
N ILE A 4 -1.36 7.51 12.66
CA ILE A 4 -1.63 7.38 11.24
C ILE A 4 -2.09 8.75 10.73
N LYS A 5 -1.28 9.42 9.89
CA LYS A 5 -1.66 10.69 9.27
C LYS A 5 -2.15 10.44 7.85
N PHE A 6 -3.34 10.91 7.55
CA PHE A 6 -3.84 10.93 6.18
C PHE A 6 -3.09 12.00 5.38
N ALA A 7 -2.79 11.70 4.11
CA ALA A 7 -2.21 12.68 3.23
C ALA A 7 -3.21 13.82 2.97
N GLN A 8 -2.77 15.06 3.09
CA GLN A 8 -3.55 16.18 2.58
C GLN A 8 -3.43 16.20 1.05
N LEU A 9 -4.56 16.08 0.37
CA LEU A 9 -4.62 16.00 -1.09
C LEU A 9 -5.25 17.27 -1.65
N ASP A 10 -4.64 17.79 -2.71
CA ASP A 10 -5.23 18.85 -3.51
C ASP A 10 -6.40 18.33 -4.36
N PRO A 11 -7.31 19.20 -4.83
CA PRO A 11 -8.49 18.78 -5.61
C PRO A 11 -8.14 17.95 -6.86
N GLN A 12 -7.01 18.25 -7.52
CA GLN A 12 -6.54 17.49 -8.69
C GLN A 12 -6.07 16.07 -8.33
N GLN A 13 -5.43 15.92 -7.17
CA GLN A 13 -4.96 14.61 -6.69
C GLN A 13 -6.15 13.76 -6.25
N LEU A 14 -7.10 14.36 -5.54
CA LEU A 14 -8.35 13.71 -5.14
C LEU A 14 -9.17 13.24 -6.34
N ALA A 15 -9.23 14.04 -7.41
CA ALA A 15 -9.90 13.65 -8.66
C ALA A 15 -9.26 12.41 -9.29
N LYS A 16 -7.92 12.34 -9.34
CA LYS A 16 -7.21 11.15 -9.84
C LYS A 16 -7.48 9.91 -8.99
N ILE A 17 -7.49 10.05 -7.66
CA ILE A 17 -7.82 8.94 -6.75
C ILE A 17 -9.24 8.45 -7.00
N ASN A 18 -10.22 9.34 -7.08
CA ASN A 18 -11.61 8.95 -7.36
C ASN A 18 -11.77 8.24 -8.71
N GLU A 19 -11.06 8.69 -9.74
CA GLU A 19 -11.06 8.03 -11.05
C GLU A 19 -10.48 6.61 -10.94
N LEU A 20 -9.35 6.47 -10.23
CA LEU A 20 -8.74 5.19 -9.95
C LEU A 20 -9.70 4.28 -9.17
N GLU A 21 -10.22 4.73 -8.03
CA GLU A 21 -11.18 3.98 -7.19
C GLU A 21 -12.35 3.43 -8.02
N LYS A 22 -12.95 4.26 -8.87
CA LYS A 22 -14.06 3.84 -9.75
C LYS A 22 -13.62 2.85 -10.81
N LYS A 23 -12.42 3.02 -11.38
CA LYS A 23 -11.90 2.17 -12.45
C LYS A 23 -11.55 0.76 -11.97
N ILE A 24 -10.98 0.64 -10.77
CA ILE A 24 -10.57 -0.65 -10.20
C ILE A 24 -11.59 -1.21 -9.19
N GLY A 25 -12.61 -0.44 -8.82
CA GLY A 25 -13.65 -0.87 -7.88
C GLY A 25 -13.15 -1.05 -6.45
N VAL A 26 -12.18 -0.24 -6.03
CA VAL A 26 -11.59 -0.29 -4.68
C VAL A 26 -11.74 1.05 -3.99
N THR A 27 -11.53 1.05 -2.67
CA THR A 27 -11.30 2.27 -1.89
C THR A 27 -9.80 2.46 -1.70
N LEU A 28 -9.28 3.60 -2.13
CA LEU A 28 -7.87 3.94 -2.11
C LEU A 28 -7.62 5.00 -1.04
N VAL A 29 -6.91 4.62 0.02
CA VAL A 29 -6.60 5.51 1.15
C VAL A 29 -5.16 6.01 1.03
N ALA A 30 -4.98 7.33 1.05
CA ALA A 30 -3.67 7.97 1.01
C ALA A 30 -3.20 8.36 2.42
N TYR A 31 -2.00 7.88 2.79
CA TYR A 31 -1.34 8.23 4.04
C TYR A 31 -0.11 9.09 3.78
N ASP A 32 0.24 9.93 4.74
CA ASP A 32 1.48 10.70 4.72
C ASP A 32 2.65 9.75 5.04
N SER A 33 3.64 9.71 4.14
CA SER A 33 4.83 8.86 4.29
C SER A 33 5.68 9.21 5.50
N SER A 34 5.55 10.43 6.06
CA SER A 34 6.18 10.82 7.32
C SER A 34 5.55 10.16 8.54
N SER A 35 4.36 9.57 8.39
CA SER A 35 3.62 8.89 9.46
C SER A 35 3.68 7.37 9.37
N MET A 36 4.12 6.83 8.24
CA MET A 36 4.46 5.41 8.18
C MET A 36 5.86 5.23 8.75
N PRO A 37 6.07 4.38 9.77
CA PRO A 37 7.40 3.85 10.02
C PRO A 37 7.86 3.25 8.69
N THR A 38 8.98 3.73 8.16
CA THR A 38 9.58 3.18 6.95
C THR A 38 9.55 1.67 7.07
N PRO A 39 8.87 0.94 6.15
CA PRO A 39 9.05 -0.49 6.10
C PRO A 39 10.52 -0.68 5.74
N GLY A 40 11.34 -0.93 6.75
CA GLY A 40 12.77 -1.08 6.58
C GLY A 40 13.00 -2.14 5.53
N SER A 41 13.54 -1.76 4.38
CA SER A 41 14.25 -2.63 3.45
C SER A 41 13.66 -4.04 3.29
N GLY A 42 12.35 -4.15 3.09
CA GLY A 42 11.67 -5.40 2.77
C GLY A 42 11.26 -5.33 1.32
N ALA A 43 11.99 -6.01 0.46
CA ALA A 43 11.53 -6.30 -0.89
C ALA A 43 10.08 -6.80 -0.82
N TYR A 44 9.24 -6.36 -1.76
CA TYR A 44 8.03 -7.08 -2.08
C TYR A 44 8.46 -8.54 -2.34
N GLU A 45 8.20 -9.44 -1.39
CA GLU A 45 8.55 -10.84 -1.53
C GLU A 45 7.67 -11.40 -2.64
N THR A 46 8.27 -11.56 -3.83
CA THR A 46 7.66 -12.27 -4.95
C THR A 46 7.50 -13.71 -4.50
N ASN A 47 6.28 -14.06 -4.10
CA ASN A 47 5.87 -15.38 -3.66
C ASN A 47 5.90 -16.38 -4.84
N ASN A 48 7.10 -16.83 -5.23
CA ASN A 48 7.23 -18.03 -6.04
C ASN A 48 7.29 -19.26 -5.13
N SER A 49 6.10 -19.84 -4.85
CA SER A 49 5.96 -21.12 -4.14
C SER A 49 6.68 -22.24 -4.90
N THR A 50 7.88 -22.62 -4.45
CA THR A 50 8.44 -23.95 -4.73
C THR A 50 8.25 -24.79 -3.48
N THR A 51 7.15 -25.53 -3.44
CA THR A 51 7.04 -26.70 -2.55
C THR A 51 8.06 -27.72 -3.02
N ASN A 52 8.90 -28.19 -2.09
CA ASN A 52 9.24 -29.60 -1.87
C ASN A 52 10.51 -29.64 -1.02
N ASN A 53 10.38 -29.99 0.26
CA ASN A 53 11.43 -30.67 1.01
C ASN A 53 10.76 -31.43 2.17
N HIS A 54 10.34 -32.65 1.86
CA HIS A 54 9.91 -33.68 2.80
C HIS A 54 11.18 -34.30 3.44
N PRO A 55 11.39 -34.24 4.76
CA PRO A 55 12.50 -34.94 5.39
C PRO A 55 12.21 -36.44 5.47
N SER A 56 13.20 -37.27 5.12
CA SER A 56 13.22 -38.70 5.42
C SER A 56 13.76 -38.95 6.82
#